data_AF-A0A925LCF9-F1
#
_entry.id   AF-A0A925LCF9-F1
#
_cell.length_a   1.000
_cell.length_b   1.000
_cell.length_c   1.000
_cell.angle_alpha   90.00
_cell.angle_beta   90.00
_cell.angle_gamma   90.00
#
_symmetry.space_group_name_H-M   'P 1'
#
loop_
_entity.id
_entity.type
_entity.pdbx_description
1 polymer ?
#
loop_
_entity_poly.entity_id
_entity_poly.type
_entity_poly.pdbx_seq_one_letter_code
_entity_poly.pdbx_strand_id
1 'polypeptide(L)'
;TCRPYLTHAIEECVKGAQQGGVGLIAYSRKEGRALGEVTKFLVYNARKRQVGGDSADKYFLRTECVAGVQDMRFQELMPDVLHWLGVKKIHRLVSMSNDKYDAITHSGIEVGERVKIPDELVPADARVEIEAKIAAGYFTDGSVPDDVKLAATKGRGLA
;
A
#
# COMPACT_ATOMS: atom_id res chain seq x y z
N THR A 1 7.69 5.39 1.79
CA THR A 1 7.15 4.10 1.30
C THR A 1 6.51 4.22 -0.08
N CYS A 2 5.65 5.21 -0.37
CA CYS A 2 4.91 5.29 -1.64
C CYS A 2 5.76 5.41 -2.93
N ARG A 3 6.89 6.14 -2.89
CA ARG A 3 7.71 6.42 -4.09
C ARG A 3 8.22 5.13 -4.78
N PRO A 4 8.90 4.20 -4.07
CA PRO A 4 9.30 2.91 -4.66
C PRO A 4 8.18 2.15 -5.36
N TYR A 5 6.97 2.09 -4.77
CA TYR A 5 5.83 1.41 -5.39
C TYR A 5 5.44 2.04 -6.73
N LEU A 6 5.39 3.37 -6.80
CA LEU A 6 5.05 4.07 -8.03
C LEU A 6 6.12 3.86 -9.11
N THR A 7 7.40 4.00 -8.76
CA THR A 7 8.50 3.79 -9.70
C THR A 7 8.50 2.37 -10.25
N HIS A 8 8.36 1.37 -9.37
CA HIS A 8 8.27 -0.03 -9.79
C HIS A 8 7.05 -0.30 -10.69
N ALA A 9 5.88 0.27 -10.37
CA ALA A 9 4.70 0.15 -11.22
C ALA A 9 4.90 0.78 -12.62
N ILE A 10 5.61 1.91 -12.70
CA ILE A 10 6.01 2.53 -13.97
C ILE A 10 6.92 1.60 -14.76
N GLU A 11 7.93 1.01 -14.13
CA GLU A 11 8.85 0.06 -14.78
C GLU A 11 8.11 -1.16 -15.33
N GLU A 12 7.20 -1.77 -14.56
CA GLU A 12 6.40 -2.90 -15.01
C GLU A 12 5.46 -2.51 -16.17
N CYS A 13 4.88 -1.30 -16.14
CA CYS A 13 4.09 -0.77 -17.26
C CYS A 13 4.92 -0.61 -18.53
N VAL A 14 6.15 -0.08 -18.42
CA VAL A 14 7.07 0.09 -19.55
C VAL A 14 7.49 -1.27 -20.11
N LYS A 15 7.87 -2.24 -19.26
CA LYS A 15 8.21 -3.60 -19.69
C LYS A 15 7.04 -4.26 -20.41
N GLY A 16 5.82 -4.13 -19.88
CA GLY A 16 4.61 -4.64 -20.52
C GLY A 16 4.38 -4.03 -21.90
N ALA A 17 4.58 -2.72 -22.05
CA ALA A 17 4.48 -2.05 -23.35
C ALA A 17 5.58 -2.49 -24.34
N GLN A 18 6.82 -2.68 -23.87
CA GLN A 18 7.93 -3.18 -24.69
C GLN A 18 7.72 -4.62 -25.19
N GLN A 19 6.93 -5.41 -24.47
CA GLN A 19 6.53 -6.77 -24.87
C GLN A 19 5.30 -6.80 -25.79
N GLY A 20 4.86 -5.64 -26.30
CA GLY A 20 3.69 -5.53 -27.19
C GLY A 20 2.35 -5.43 -26.46
N GLY A 21 2.36 -5.26 -25.14
CA GLY A 21 1.17 -5.02 -24.32
C GLY A 21 0.86 -3.54 -24.09
N VAL A 22 0.06 -3.27 -23.05
CA VAL A 22 -0.28 -1.91 -22.60
C VAL A 22 -0.05 -1.82 -21.09
N GLY A 23 0.71 -0.80 -20.68
CA GLY A 23 0.85 -0.43 -19.27
C GLY A 23 -0.15 0.67 -18.89
N LEU A 24 -0.81 0.53 -17.73
CA LEU A 24 -1.78 1.51 -17.24
C LEU A 24 -1.50 1.85 -15.77
N ILE A 25 -1.49 3.15 -15.44
CA ILE A 25 -1.38 3.65 -14.08
C ILE A 25 -2.56 4.56 -13.76
N ALA A 26 -3.37 4.16 -12.78
CA ALA A 26 -4.38 5.01 -12.18
C ALA A 26 -3.79 5.77 -10.98
N TYR A 27 -3.47 7.07 -11.17
CA TYR A 27 -2.89 7.91 -10.13
C TYR A 27 -3.95 8.64 -9.30
N SER A 28 -4.45 7.98 -8.25
CA SER A 28 -5.46 8.56 -7.35
C SER A 28 -4.88 9.62 -6.41
N ARG A 29 -5.34 10.87 -6.52
CA ARG A 29 -4.96 12.00 -5.65
C ARG A 29 -5.63 11.94 -4.27
N LYS A 30 -5.54 10.80 -3.58
CA LYS A 30 -6.11 10.51 -2.25
C LYS A 30 -4.98 10.41 -1.21
N GLU A 31 -4.25 11.50 -0.99
CA GLU A 31 -3.08 11.54 -0.11
C GLU A 31 -3.41 11.15 1.33
N GLY A 32 -2.48 10.46 2.00
CA GLY A 32 -2.60 10.12 3.42
C GLY A 32 -3.81 9.24 3.73
N ARG A 33 -4.17 8.30 2.86
CA ARG A 33 -5.43 7.53 2.96
C ARG A 33 -6.69 8.41 2.92
N ALA A 34 -6.66 9.42 2.05
CA ALA A 34 -7.66 10.47 1.95
C ALA A 34 -7.81 11.37 3.20
N LEU A 35 -6.86 11.31 4.15
CA LEU A 35 -6.81 12.21 5.32
C LEU A 35 -6.12 13.55 5.02
N GLY A 36 -5.45 13.67 3.86
CA GLY A 36 -4.70 14.85 3.46
C GLY A 36 -3.27 14.88 4.00
N GLU A 37 -2.48 15.80 3.46
CA GLU A 37 -1.05 15.92 3.71
C GLU A 37 -0.71 16.36 5.14
N VAL A 38 -1.46 17.32 5.69
CA VAL A 38 -1.25 17.82 7.06
C VAL A 38 -1.42 16.70 8.08
N THR A 39 -2.53 15.96 8.00
CA THR A 39 -2.83 14.83 8.89
C THR A 39 -1.77 13.74 8.77
N LYS A 40 -1.29 13.45 7.56
CA LYS A 40 -0.19 12.49 7.35
C LYS A 40 1.08 12.89 8.11
N PHE A 41 1.47 14.16 8.07
CA PHE A 41 2.64 14.62 8.81
C PHE A 41 2.43 14.57 10.33
N LEU A 42 1.23 14.89 10.81
CA LEU A 42 0.87 14.74 12.23
C LEU A 42 1.00 13.28 12.67
N VAL A 43 0.46 12.33 11.89
CA VAL A 43 0.58 10.89 12.16
C VAL A 43 2.03 10.43 12.17
N TYR A 44 2.85 10.87 11.21
CA TYR A 44 4.28 10.52 11.18
C TYR A 44 5.02 11.04 12.41
N ASN A 45 4.74 12.26 12.85
CA ASN A 45 5.34 12.82 14.06
C ASN A 45 4.86 12.11 15.32
N ALA A 46 3.55 11.83 15.43
CA ALA A 46 2.97 11.09 16.55
C ALA A 46 3.56 9.69 16.67
N ARG A 47 3.74 8.99 15.55
CA ARG A 47 4.38 7.67 15.49
C ARG A 47 5.83 7.69 15.95
N LYS A 48 6.62 8.68 15.54
CA LYS A 48 8.02 8.81 15.96
C LYS A 48 8.19 9.19 17.43
N ARG A 49 7.28 10.01 17.97
CA ARG A 49 7.37 10.57 19.33
C ARG A 49 6.64 9.76 20.40
N GLN A 50 5.95 8.68 20.03
CA GLN A 50 5.28 7.83 21.01
C GLN A 50 6.28 7.11 21.92
N VAL A 51 5.83 6.77 23.13
CA VAL A 51 6.60 5.93 24.06
C VAL A 51 6.89 4.57 23.41
N GLY A 52 8.18 4.20 23.37
CA GLY A 52 8.65 2.96 22.74
C GLY A 52 8.93 3.06 21.23
N GLY A 53 8.88 4.27 20.66
CA GLY A 53 9.23 4.55 19.27
C GLY A 53 8.18 4.08 18.27
N ASP A 54 8.47 4.27 16.98
CA ASP A 54 7.62 3.79 15.87
C ASP A 54 7.67 2.25 15.81
N SER A 55 6.50 1.60 15.79
CA SER A 55 6.38 0.14 15.77
C SER A 55 5.17 -0.33 14.96
N ALA A 56 5.26 -1.55 14.40
CA ALA A 56 4.27 -2.02 13.43
C ALA A 56 2.91 -2.31 14.08
N ASP A 57 2.91 -2.87 15.30
CA ASP A 57 1.71 -3.13 16.11
C ASP A 57 0.89 -1.86 16.39
N LYS A 58 1.55 -0.70 16.50
CA LYS A 58 0.89 0.60 16.78
C LYS A 58 0.62 1.42 15.52
N TYR A 59 0.97 0.92 14.34
CA TYR A 59 0.92 1.70 13.09
C TYR A 59 -0.46 2.29 12.80
N PHE A 60 -1.49 1.44 12.79
CA PHE A 60 -2.87 1.84 12.48
C PHE A 60 -3.50 2.61 13.63
N LEU A 61 -3.29 2.15 14.87
CA LEU A 61 -3.77 2.81 16.08
C LEU A 61 -3.34 4.28 16.14
N ARG A 62 -2.10 4.60 15.75
CA ARG A 62 -1.63 6.00 15.74
C ARG A 62 -2.30 6.87 14.70
N THR A 63 -2.72 6.29 13.59
CA THR A 63 -3.51 7.02 12.59
C THR A 63 -4.88 7.35 13.19
N GLU A 64 -5.53 6.37 13.81
CA GLU A 64 -6.83 6.52 14.46
C GLU A 64 -6.80 7.53 15.63
N CYS A 65 -5.75 7.54 16.47
CA CYS A 65 -5.63 8.53 17.54
C CYS A 65 -5.56 9.98 17.05
N VAL A 66 -5.04 10.21 15.83
CA VAL A 66 -4.88 11.57 15.28
C VAL A 66 -6.09 11.96 14.43
N ALA A 67 -6.62 11.02 13.65
CA ALA A 67 -7.62 11.28 12.62
C ALA A 67 -9.02 10.76 12.95
N GLY A 68 -9.18 9.99 14.04
CA GLY A 68 -10.43 9.32 14.41
C GLY A 68 -10.76 8.07 13.57
N VAL A 69 -10.03 7.83 12.47
CA VAL A 69 -10.20 6.70 11.56
C VAL A 69 -8.86 6.25 10.98
N GLN A 70 -8.79 5.01 10.52
CA GLN A 70 -7.56 4.43 9.97
C GLN A 70 -7.40 4.67 8.45
N ASP A 71 -8.51 4.82 7.72
CA ASP A 71 -8.56 5.02 6.27
C ASP A 71 -9.87 5.73 5.89
N MET A 72 -9.81 6.76 5.04
CA MET A 72 -11.00 7.46 4.51
C MET A 72 -11.20 7.20 3.00
N ARG A 73 -10.42 6.30 2.40
CA ARG A 73 -10.57 5.96 0.99
C ARG A 73 -11.73 5.00 0.81
N PHE A 74 -12.65 5.39 -0.07
CA PHE A 74 -13.57 4.45 -0.72
C PHE A 74 -12.79 3.69 -1.80
N GLN A 75 -12.37 2.46 -1.48
CA GLN A 75 -11.63 1.58 -2.39
C GLN A 75 -12.57 0.90 -3.39
N GLU A 76 -13.85 0.80 -3.06
CA GLU A 76 -14.91 0.27 -3.90
C GLU A 76 -15.07 1.06 -5.20
N LEU A 77 -14.73 2.36 -5.20
CA LEU A 77 -14.72 3.23 -6.38
C LEU A 77 -13.39 3.19 -7.15
N MET A 78 -12.41 2.42 -6.69
CA MET A 78 -11.11 2.30 -7.37
C MET A 78 -11.21 1.68 -8.77
N PRO A 79 -12.07 0.68 -9.03
CA PRO A 79 -12.22 0.07 -10.35
C PRO A 79 -12.85 1.00 -11.40
N ASP A 80 -13.49 2.11 -11.01
CA ASP A 80 -14.27 2.97 -11.92
C ASP A 80 -13.46 3.45 -13.13
N VAL A 81 -12.20 3.82 -12.93
CA VAL A 81 -11.31 4.25 -14.01
C VAL A 81 -10.94 3.10 -14.95
N LEU A 82 -10.85 1.87 -14.41
CA LEU A 82 -10.56 0.67 -15.21
C LEU A 82 -11.78 0.32 -16.07
N HIS A 83 -12.98 0.39 -15.49
CA HIS A 83 -14.24 0.23 -16.23
C HIS A 83 -14.43 1.29 -17.30
N TRP A 84 -14.13 2.55 -16.99
CA TRP A 84 -14.22 3.65 -17.95
C TRP A 84 -13.29 3.43 -19.15
N LEU A 85 -12.11 2.85 -18.94
CA LEU A 85 -11.16 2.46 -20.00
C LEU A 85 -11.52 1.13 -20.69
N GLY A 86 -12.61 0.46 -20.29
CA GLY A 86 -13.05 -0.80 -20.87
C GLY A 86 -12.18 -2.01 -20.50
N VAL A 87 -11.41 -1.93 -19.40
CA VAL A 87 -10.56 -3.03 -18.93
C VAL A 87 -11.43 -4.18 -18.43
N LYS A 88 -11.27 -5.36 -19.05
CA LYS A 88 -11.95 -6.61 -18.62
C LYS A 88 -11.03 -7.59 -17.91
N LYS A 89 -9.73 -7.49 -18.19
CA LYS A 89 -8.70 -8.37 -17.64
C LYS A 89 -7.41 -7.60 -17.41
N ILE A 90 -6.85 -7.78 -16.22
CA ILE A 90 -5.51 -7.31 -15.85
C ILE A 90 -4.62 -8.54 -15.78
N HIS A 91 -3.72 -8.69 -16.75
CA HIS A 91 -2.78 -9.81 -16.77
C HIS A 91 -1.82 -9.75 -15.58
N ARG A 92 -1.31 -8.55 -15.26
CA ARG A 92 -0.35 -8.30 -14.18
C ARG A 92 -0.84 -7.14 -13.33
N LEU A 93 -1.38 -7.43 -12.15
CA LEU A 93 -1.78 -6.40 -11.18
C LEU A 93 -0.60 -6.07 -10.26
N VAL A 94 0.05 -4.93 -10.49
CA VAL A 94 1.17 -4.46 -9.65
C VAL A 94 0.62 -3.82 -8.38
N SER A 95 0.17 -4.65 -7.43
CA SER A 95 -0.38 -4.23 -6.14
C SER A 95 -0.33 -5.35 -5.11
N MET A 96 0.14 -5.01 -3.92
CA MET A 96 0.09 -5.88 -2.75
C MET A 96 -1.18 -5.70 -1.91
N SER A 97 -2.04 -4.70 -2.15
CA SER A 97 -3.23 -4.47 -1.31
C SER A 97 -4.35 -5.46 -1.65
N ASN A 98 -4.89 -6.18 -0.66
CA ASN A 98 -6.08 -7.02 -0.84
C ASN A 98 -7.32 -6.18 -1.12
N ASP A 99 -7.57 -5.08 -0.38
CA ASP A 99 -8.71 -4.20 -0.65
C ASP A 99 -8.82 -3.77 -2.12
N LYS A 100 -7.67 -3.47 -2.75
CA LYS A 100 -7.64 -3.13 -4.18
C LYS A 100 -7.93 -4.33 -5.07
N TYR A 101 -7.31 -5.46 -4.78
CA TYR A 101 -7.53 -6.69 -5.53
C TYR A 101 -9.01 -7.10 -5.47
N ASP A 102 -9.57 -7.16 -4.26
CA ASP A 102 -10.95 -7.52 -4.00
C ASP A 102 -11.92 -6.55 -4.68
N ALA A 103 -11.70 -5.24 -4.58
CA ALA A 103 -12.53 -4.25 -5.27
C ALA A 103 -12.51 -4.47 -6.81
N ILE A 104 -11.34 -4.74 -7.39
CA ILE A 104 -11.20 -5.01 -8.83
C ILE A 104 -11.96 -6.29 -9.21
N THR A 105 -11.69 -7.40 -8.52
CA THR A 105 -12.27 -8.70 -8.89
C THR A 105 -13.77 -8.76 -8.61
N HIS A 106 -14.24 -8.18 -7.50
CA HIS A 106 -15.68 -8.10 -7.21
C HIS A 106 -16.44 -7.22 -8.20
N SER A 107 -15.75 -6.28 -8.86
CA SER A 107 -16.34 -5.47 -9.93
C SER A 107 -16.40 -6.19 -11.29
N GLY A 108 -15.94 -7.44 -11.37
CA GLY A 108 -16.01 -8.28 -12.57
C GLY A 108 -14.78 -8.19 -13.49
N ILE A 109 -13.69 -7.55 -13.06
CA ILE A 109 -12.43 -7.52 -13.82
C ILE A 109 -11.58 -8.73 -13.41
N GLU A 110 -11.20 -9.55 -14.39
CA GLU A 110 -10.31 -10.69 -14.16
C GLU A 110 -8.89 -10.23 -13.83
N VAL A 111 -8.25 -10.85 -12.84
CA VAL A 111 -6.83 -10.61 -12.52
C VAL A 111 -6.05 -11.91 -12.72
N GLY A 112 -4.98 -11.85 -13.51
CA GLY A 112 -4.09 -12.98 -13.78
C GLY A 112 -3.12 -13.21 -12.62
N GLU A 113 -2.02 -12.46 -12.58
CA GLU A 113 -1.04 -12.51 -11.50
C GLU A 113 -0.98 -11.19 -10.72
N ARG A 114 -0.66 -11.29 -9.43
CA ARG A 114 -0.36 -10.14 -8.56
C ARG A 114 1.16 -10.00 -8.45
N VAL A 115 1.67 -8.82 -8.77
CA VAL A 115 3.10 -8.52 -8.74
C VAL A 115 3.40 -7.69 -7.49
N LYS A 116 4.19 -8.24 -6.57
CA LYS A 116 4.71 -7.51 -5.40
C LYS A 116 5.88 -6.62 -5.79
N ILE A 117 6.15 -5.60 -4.97
CA ILE A 117 7.41 -4.86 -5.09
C ILE A 117 8.57 -5.78 -4.68
N PRO A 118 9.71 -5.76 -5.39
CA PRO A 118 10.93 -6.43 -4.95
C PRO A 118 11.41 -5.91 -3.58
N ASP A 119 11.90 -6.81 -2.73
CA ASP A 119 12.29 -6.51 -1.35
C ASP A 119 13.47 -5.51 -1.29
N GLU A 120 14.38 -5.57 -2.26
CA GLU A 120 15.52 -4.66 -2.38
C GLU A 120 15.12 -3.21 -2.69
N LEU A 121 13.92 -2.99 -3.25
CA LEU A 121 13.39 -1.65 -3.52
C LEU A 121 12.65 -1.06 -2.31
N VAL A 122 12.42 -1.86 -1.26
CA VAL A 122 11.80 -1.43 -0.01
C VAL A 122 12.83 -0.72 0.87
N PRO A 123 12.66 0.57 1.17
CA PRO A 123 13.55 1.28 2.09
C PRO A 123 13.53 0.65 3.49
N ALA A 124 14.67 0.61 4.17
CA ALA A 124 14.75 0.03 5.52
C ALA A 124 13.79 0.71 6.53
N ASP A 125 13.51 1.99 6.36
CA ASP A 125 12.55 2.76 7.18
C ASP A 125 11.08 2.51 6.83
N ALA A 126 10.81 1.79 5.75
CA ALA A 126 9.49 1.35 5.34
C ALA A 126 9.03 0.06 6.05
N ARG A 127 9.94 -0.66 6.72
CA ARG A 127 9.66 -1.97 7.32
C ARG A 127 8.48 -1.94 8.28
N VAL A 128 8.43 -0.94 9.17
CA VAL A 128 7.29 -0.76 10.10
C VAL A 128 5.95 -0.69 9.36
N GLU A 129 5.91 0.09 8.29
CA GLU A 129 4.69 0.26 7.50
C GLU A 129 4.31 -1.03 6.74
N ILE A 130 5.30 -1.74 6.19
CA ILE A 130 5.05 -2.95 5.40
C ILE A 130 4.62 -4.11 6.28
N GLU A 131 5.31 -4.37 7.38
CA GLU A 131 4.94 -5.44 8.33
C GLU A 131 3.53 -5.22 8.88
N ALA A 132 3.21 -3.98 9.27
CA ALA A 132 1.86 -3.62 9.71
C ALA A 132 0.81 -3.87 8.61
N LYS A 133 1.13 -3.51 7.36
CA LYS A 133 0.22 -3.69 6.22
C LYS A 133 0.04 -5.15 5.83
N ILE A 134 1.08 -5.98 5.90
CA ILE A 134 0.99 -7.42 5.66
C ILE A 134 0.07 -8.06 6.70
N ALA A 135 0.25 -7.72 7.98
CA ALA A 135 -0.64 -8.18 9.04
C ALA A 135 -2.10 -7.71 8.84
N ALA A 136 -2.31 -6.52 8.28
CA ALA A 136 -3.64 -6.00 7.94
C ALA A 136 -4.20 -6.47 6.58
N GLY A 137 -3.54 -7.44 5.91
CA GLY A 137 -4.04 -8.00 4.65
C GLY A 137 -3.36 -7.46 3.39
N TYR A 138 -2.06 -7.14 3.41
CA TYR A 138 -1.28 -7.06 2.17
C TYR A 138 -0.87 -8.46 1.73
N PHE A 139 -1.00 -8.71 0.43
CA PHE A 139 -0.47 -9.87 -0.26
C PHE A 139 1.05 -9.95 -0.12
N THR A 140 1.50 -11.15 0.20
CA THR A 140 2.90 -11.52 0.37
C THR A 140 3.04 -12.98 -0.05
N ASP A 141 4.19 -13.32 -0.61
CA ASP A 141 4.56 -14.73 -0.88
C ASP A 141 5.17 -15.39 0.37
N GLY A 142 5.41 -14.60 1.42
CA GLY A 142 6.01 -15.03 2.69
C GLY A 142 5.00 -15.24 3.81
N SER A 143 5.50 -15.44 5.03
CA SER A 143 4.66 -15.61 6.21
C SER A 143 4.02 -14.28 6.65
N VAL A 144 2.76 -14.31 7.04
CA VAL A 144 2.11 -13.21 7.76
C VAL A 144 2.80 -13.06 9.13
N PRO A 145 3.24 -11.86 9.54
CA PRO A 145 3.88 -11.65 10.84
C PRO A 145 2.92 -11.93 12.00
N ASP A 146 3.43 -12.58 13.05
CA ASP A 146 2.71 -12.73 14.32
C ASP A 146 2.85 -11.45 15.19
N ASP A 147 2.04 -11.38 16.25
CA ASP A 147 2.02 -10.22 17.16
C ASP A 147 3.39 -9.92 17.78
N VAL A 148 4.20 -10.96 18.02
CA VAL A 148 5.54 -10.83 18.58
C VAL A 148 6.47 -10.14 17.58
N LYS A 149 6.46 -10.57 16.32
CA LYS A 149 7.25 -9.96 15.23
C LYS A 149 6.79 -8.54 14.92
N LEU A 150 5.50 -8.26 14.99
CA LEU A 150 4.96 -6.91 14.82
C LEU A 150 5.47 -5.95 15.89
N ALA A 151 5.41 -6.34 17.16
CA ALA A 151 5.90 -5.53 18.28
C ALA A 151 7.43 -5.31 18.23
N ALA A 152 8.18 -6.30 17.73
CA ALA A 152 9.63 -6.24 17.58
C ALA A 152 10.09 -5.35 16.41
N THR A 153 9.23 -5.12 15.41
CA THR A 153 9.57 -4.29 14.25
C THR A 153 9.56 -2.81 14.65
N LYS A 154 10.75 -2.19 14.66
CA LYS A 154 10.94 -0.79 15.07
C LYS A 154 11.40 0.11 13.92
N GLY A 155 10.88 1.33 13.92
CA GLY A 155 11.28 2.40 13.01
C GLY A 155 12.54 3.12 13.49
N ARG A 156 13.03 4.06 12.67
CA ARG A 156 14.18 4.90 13.06
C ARG A 156 13.86 5.78 14.26
N GLY A 157 14.84 5.94 15.14
CA GLY A 157 14.78 6.85 16.29
C GLY A 157 14.74 8.33 15.91
N LEU A 158 14.49 9.19 16.90
CA LEU A 158 14.66 10.63 16.75
C LEU A 158 16.15 10.94 16.65
N ALA A 159 16.55 11.63 15.58
CA ALA A 159 17.88 12.23 15.47
C ALA A 159 17.93 13.53 16.28
#